data_AF-A0A383E450-F1
#
_entry.id   AF-A0A383E450-F1
#
_cell.length_a   1.000
_cell.length_b   1.000
_cell.length_c   1.000
_cell.angle_alpha   90.00
_cell.angle_beta   90.00
_cell.angle_gamma   90.00
#
_symmetry.space_group_name_H-M   'P 1'
#
loop_
_entity.id
_entity.type
_entity.pdbx_description
1 polymer ?
#
loop_
_entity_poly.entity_id
_entity_poly.type
_entity_poly.pdbx_seq_one_letter_code
_entity_poly.pdbx_strand_id
1 'polypeptide(L)'
;ILFVPEVLKCAGAMKGGMKILRPILAESAVDTSLGKFVIGTVKGDIHDIGKNLVAMMCEGSGFEIINLGINNPVENYLEAIDEHEPVIVGMSALLTTTMPYMGVVVEEMEKRGLRKDVHIMCGGAPLNQEFADSIGVPAYGRDAARSAEMAEEHVRSLDKKRGHR
;
A
#
# COMPACT_ATOMS: atom_id res chain seq x y z
N ILE A 1 15.14 -20.45 2.29
CA ILE A 1 14.06 -19.92 3.14
C ILE A 1 14.55 -18.58 3.66
N LEU A 2 13.81 -17.49 3.41
CA LEU A 2 14.09 -16.16 3.97
C LEU A 2 13.25 -16.00 5.24
N PHE A 3 13.86 -15.55 6.33
CA PHE A 3 13.15 -15.28 7.57
C PHE A 3 12.83 -13.80 7.71
N VAL A 4 11.72 -13.47 8.39
CA VAL A 4 11.29 -12.08 8.62
C VAL A 4 12.43 -11.18 9.15
N PRO A 5 13.26 -11.60 10.14
CA PRO A 5 14.36 -10.77 10.60
C PRO A 5 15.41 -10.44 9.52
N GLU A 6 15.65 -11.34 8.56
CA GLU A 6 16.60 -11.12 7.46
C GLU A 6 16.03 -10.12 6.46
N VAL A 7 14.74 -10.28 6.11
CA VAL A 7 14.02 -9.33 5.27
C VAL A 7 14.04 -7.92 5.86
N LEU A 8 13.77 -7.79 7.16
CA LEU A 8 13.80 -6.51 7.86
C LEU A 8 15.20 -5.87 7.84
N LYS A 9 16.26 -6.68 7.99
CA LYS A 9 17.65 -6.19 7.86
C LYS A 9 17.94 -5.69 6.45
N CYS A 10 17.53 -6.42 5.42
CA CYS A 10 17.71 -6.03 4.02
C CYS A 10 16.95 -4.73 3.70
N ALA A 11 15.69 -4.61 4.14
CA ALA A 11 14.89 -3.41 3.97
C ALA A 11 15.53 -2.20 4.69
N GLY A 12 16.05 -2.39 5.90
CA GLY A 12 16.77 -1.35 6.64
C GLY A 12 18.03 -0.87 5.92
N ALA A 13 18.82 -1.80 5.37
CA ALA A 13 20.01 -1.46 4.56
C ALA A 13 19.63 -0.66 3.31
N MET A 14 18.57 -1.08 2.62
CA MET A 14 18.04 -0.35 1.46
C MET A 14 17.59 1.06 1.83
N LYS A 15 16.82 1.22 2.91
CA LYS A 15 16.36 2.54 3.39
C LYS A 15 17.53 3.46 3.70
N GLY A 16 18.59 2.92 4.31
CA GLY A 16 19.84 3.64 4.54
C GLY A 16 20.50 4.14 3.25
N GLY A 17 20.59 3.28 2.23
CA GLY A 17 21.12 3.65 0.91
C GLY A 17 20.26 4.69 0.19
N MET A 18 18.94 4.51 0.20
CA MET A 18 17.98 5.40 -0.45
C MET A 18 17.99 6.81 0.16
N LYS A 19 18.26 6.94 1.47
CA LYS A 19 18.44 8.25 2.12
C LYS A 19 19.59 9.06 1.52
N ILE A 20 20.63 8.39 1.04
CA ILE A 20 21.79 9.03 0.38
C ILE A 20 21.49 9.28 -1.10
N LEU A 21 20.84 8.32 -1.77
CA LEU A 21 20.60 8.38 -3.22
C LEU A 21 19.48 9.35 -3.62
N ARG A 22 18.40 9.48 -2.83
CA ARG A 22 17.26 10.37 -3.15
C ARG A 22 17.63 11.80 -3.54
N PRO A 23 18.46 12.56 -2.80
CA PRO A 23 18.82 13.92 -3.20
C PRO A 23 19.58 13.96 -4.53
N ILE A 24 20.45 12.97 -4.78
CA ILE A 24 21.25 12.89 -6.02
C ILE A 24 20.35 12.55 -7.22
N LEU A 25 19.39 11.64 -7.04
CA LEU A 25 18.43 11.27 -8.08
C LEU A 25 17.48 12.43 -8.40
N ALA A 26 17.06 13.20 -7.39
CA ALA A 26 16.23 14.39 -7.58
C ALA A 26 16.94 15.48 -8.41
N GLU A 27 18.25 15.66 -8.23
CA GLU A 27 19.06 16.57 -9.06
C GLU A 27 19.21 16.09 -10.51
N SER A 28 19.07 14.78 -10.75
CA SER A 28 19.26 14.16 -12.07
C SER A 28 18.02 14.26 -12.98
N ALA A 29 16.92 14.87 -12.52
CA ALA A 29 15.62 14.97 -13.22
C ALA A 29 15.00 13.63 -13.67
N VAL A 30 15.53 12.50 -13.20
CA VAL A 30 14.95 11.17 -13.40
C VAL A 30 14.01 10.92 -12.23
N ASP A 31 12.70 11.03 -12.46
CA ASP A 31 11.71 10.60 -11.48
C ASP A 31 11.71 9.07 -11.41
N THR A 32 12.40 8.53 -10.40
CA THR A 32 12.45 7.10 -10.12
C THR A 32 11.36 6.67 -9.14
N SER A 33 10.45 7.57 -8.73
CA SER A 33 9.39 7.27 -7.77
C SER A 33 8.29 6.44 -8.44
N LEU A 34 7.81 5.39 -7.75
CA LEU A 34 6.58 4.68 -8.15
C LEU A 34 5.30 5.40 -7.65
N GLY A 35 5.44 6.60 -7.09
CA GLY A 35 4.36 7.36 -6.48
C GLY A 35 4.19 7.06 -4.99
N LYS A 36 3.14 7.62 -4.41
CA LYS A 36 2.83 7.48 -2.98
C LYS A 36 1.89 6.30 -2.71
N PHE A 37 2.17 5.58 -1.64
CA PHE A 37 1.38 4.45 -1.14
C PHE A 37 0.89 4.78 0.26
N VAL A 38 -0.42 4.95 0.43
CA VAL A 38 -1.06 5.08 1.75
C VAL A 38 -1.34 3.69 2.31
N ILE A 39 -0.94 3.43 3.57
CA ILE A 39 -1.18 2.13 4.20
C ILE A 39 -1.59 2.27 5.67
N GLY A 40 -2.64 1.56 6.08
CA GLY A 40 -3.18 1.59 7.44
C GLY A 40 -3.82 0.27 7.86
N THR A 41 -3.98 0.04 9.16
CA THR A 41 -4.97 -0.94 9.61
C THR A 41 -6.34 -0.27 9.71
N VAL A 42 -7.40 -1.04 9.50
CA VAL A 42 -8.77 -0.55 9.65
C VAL A 42 -9.17 -0.34 11.10
N LYS A 43 -10.25 0.41 11.30
CA LYS A 43 -10.84 0.67 12.62
C LYS A 43 -11.08 -0.64 13.37
N GLY A 44 -10.72 -0.63 14.65
CA GLY A 44 -10.82 -1.78 15.55
C GLY A 44 -9.63 -2.74 15.47
N ASP A 45 -8.70 -2.58 14.52
CA ASP A 45 -7.53 -3.44 14.40
C ASP A 45 -6.24 -2.72 14.78
N ILE A 46 -5.48 -3.31 15.71
CA ILE A 46 -4.23 -2.77 16.24
C ILE A 46 -2.97 -3.52 15.78
N HIS A 47 -3.12 -4.54 14.92
CA HIS A 47 -2.02 -5.42 14.54
C HIS A 47 -1.25 -4.85 13.35
N ASP A 48 -0.02 -4.43 13.58
CA ASP A 48 0.75 -3.63 12.62
C ASP A 48 1.92 -4.38 11.95
N ILE A 49 2.32 -5.55 12.46
CA ILE A 49 3.51 -6.28 11.98
C ILE A 49 3.42 -6.55 10.47
N GLY A 50 2.31 -7.16 10.01
CA GLY A 50 2.13 -7.51 8.60
C GLY A 50 2.10 -6.27 7.69
N LYS A 51 1.35 -5.25 8.11
CA LYS A 51 1.27 -3.95 7.43
C LYS A 51 2.64 -3.27 7.34
N ASN A 52 3.41 -3.23 8.42
CA ASN A 52 4.72 -2.61 8.43
C ASN A 52 5.70 -3.37 7.53
N LEU A 53 5.59 -4.70 7.44
CA LEU A 53 6.36 -5.48 6.50
C LEU A 53 6.02 -5.12 5.05
N VAL A 54 4.73 -5.02 4.69
CA VAL A 54 4.30 -4.55 3.37
C VAL A 54 4.83 -3.14 3.09
N ALA A 55 4.69 -2.22 4.04
CA ALA A 55 5.20 -0.85 3.93
C ALA A 55 6.70 -0.82 3.63
N MET A 56 7.50 -1.59 4.37
CA MET A 56 8.95 -1.67 4.14
C MET A 56 9.30 -2.28 2.78
N MET A 57 8.58 -3.29 2.33
CA MET A 57 8.79 -3.88 1.01
C MET A 57 8.43 -2.91 -0.12
N CYS A 58 7.30 -2.20 -0.01
CA CYS A 58 6.91 -1.19 -0.98
C CYS A 58 7.86 0.02 -0.98
N GLU A 59 8.33 0.48 0.18
CA GLU A 59 9.41 1.48 0.27
C GLU A 59 10.67 0.97 -0.46
N GLY A 60 10.94 -0.33 -0.31
CA GLY A 60 11.99 -1.07 -1.01
C GLY A 60 11.79 -1.18 -2.53
N SER A 61 10.56 -1.14 -3.03
CA SER A 61 10.27 -1.11 -4.47
C SER A 61 10.36 0.30 -5.06
N GLY A 62 10.46 1.35 -4.22
CA GLY A 62 10.55 2.74 -4.67
C GLY A 62 9.29 3.58 -4.45
N PHE A 63 8.33 3.08 -3.65
CA PHE A 63 7.19 3.89 -3.22
C PHE A 63 7.58 4.88 -2.11
N GLU A 64 6.89 6.02 -2.08
CA GLU A 64 6.84 6.88 -0.90
C GLU A 64 5.69 6.42 0.01
N ILE A 65 6.01 5.95 1.22
CA ILE A 65 5.01 5.38 2.12
C ILE A 65 4.42 6.45 3.03
N ILE A 66 3.09 6.56 3.00
CA ILE A 66 2.30 7.28 4.00
C ILE A 66 1.64 6.24 4.92
N ASN A 67 2.19 6.08 6.13
CA ASN A 67 1.71 5.08 7.07
C ASN A 67 0.74 5.71 8.08
N LEU A 68 -0.55 5.36 7.97
CA LEU A 68 -1.60 5.84 8.88
C LEU A 68 -1.52 5.20 10.28
N GLY A 69 -0.64 4.21 10.46
CA GLY A 69 -0.53 3.48 11.72
C GLY A 69 -1.70 2.51 11.89
N ILE A 70 -2.27 2.50 13.09
CA ILE A 70 -3.26 1.50 13.50
C ILE A 70 -4.63 2.13 13.82
N ASN A 71 -5.68 1.30 13.78
CA ASN A 71 -7.03 1.65 14.20
C ASN A 71 -7.59 2.88 13.45
N ASN A 72 -7.51 2.87 12.12
CA ASN A 72 -7.90 4.02 11.30
C ASN A 72 -9.37 3.96 10.87
N PRO A 73 -10.19 4.95 11.23
CA PRO A 73 -11.51 5.12 10.65
C PRO A 73 -11.40 5.61 9.21
N VAL A 74 -12.54 5.68 8.50
CA VAL A 74 -12.59 6.07 7.09
C VAL A 74 -11.96 7.44 6.85
N GLU A 75 -12.20 8.38 7.76
CA GLU A 75 -11.78 9.77 7.66
C GLU A 75 -10.26 9.86 7.47
N ASN A 76 -9.48 9.08 8.22
CA ASN A 76 -8.02 9.05 8.09
C ASN A 76 -7.57 8.63 6.68
N TYR A 77 -8.27 7.69 6.03
CA TYR A 77 -7.94 7.29 4.67
C TYR A 77 -8.30 8.38 3.67
N LEU A 78 -9.48 8.99 3.81
CA LEU A 78 -9.93 10.04 2.91
C LEU A 78 -9.07 11.29 3.02
N GLU A 79 -8.73 11.72 4.23
CA GLU A 79 -7.81 12.83 4.49
C GLU A 79 -6.44 12.56 3.88
N ALA A 80 -5.90 11.35 4.05
CA ALA A 80 -4.61 10.98 3.46
C ALA A 80 -4.66 10.92 1.92
N ILE A 81 -5.79 10.52 1.34
CA ILE A 81 -5.97 10.55 -0.13
C ILE A 81 -5.99 12.01 -0.61
N ASP A 82 -6.76 12.86 0.05
CA ASP A 82 -6.92 14.28 -0.29
C ASP A 82 -5.60 15.06 -0.12
N GLU A 83 -4.81 14.77 0.93
CA GLU A 83 -3.55 15.45 1.23
C GLU A 83 -2.39 14.97 0.34
N HIS A 84 -2.32 13.67 0.09
CA HIS A 84 -1.12 13.08 -0.50
C HIS A 84 -1.28 12.65 -1.95
N GLU A 85 -2.51 12.53 -2.46
CA GLU A 85 -2.80 12.06 -3.83
C GLU A 85 -2.08 10.74 -4.15
N PRO A 86 -2.30 9.67 -3.36
CA PRO A 86 -1.60 8.41 -3.54
C PRO A 86 -2.05 7.68 -4.81
N VAL A 87 -1.13 6.90 -5.39
CA VAL A 87 -1.48 5.98 -6.49
C VAL A 87 -2.10 4.69 -5.96
N ILE A 88 -1.77 4.31 -4.72
CA ILE A 88 -2.26 3.09 -4.07
C ILE A 88 -2.67 3.37 -2.61
N VAL A 89 -3.81 2.80 -2.21
CA VAL A 89 -4.24 2.70 -0.81
C VAL A 89 -4.30 1.23 -0.41
N GLY A 90 -3.57 0.85 0.64
CA GLY A 90 -3.55 -0.48 1.22
C GLY A 90 -4.22 -0.54 2.60
N MET A 91 -5.14 -1.49 2.78
CA MET A 91 -5.78 -1.76 4.07
C MET A 91 -5.33 -3.10 4.65
N SER A 92 -5.12 -3.14 5.97
CA SER A 92 -4.74 -4.35 6.71
C SER A 92 -5.73 -4.67 7.83
N ALA A 93 -6.03 -5.95 8.03
CA ALA A 93 -6.73 -6.47 9.21
C ALA A 93 -6.23 -7.88 9.59
N LEU A 94 -6.14 -8.17 10.88
CA LEU A 94 -5.82 -9.48 11.44
C LEU A 94 -7.04 -10.15 12.10
N LEU A 95 -8.08 -9.39 12.46
CA LEU A 95 -9.28 -9.95 13.09
C LEU A 95 -10.43 -10.08 12.08
N THR A 96 -11.08 -11.25 12.05
CA THR A 96 -12.30 -11.47 11.23
C THR A 96 -13.43 -10.52 11.57
N THR A 97 -13.47 -10.01 12.80
CA THR A 97 -14.44 -9.00 13.25
C THR A 97 -14.18 -7.61 12.69
N THR A 98 -12.95 -7.32 12.27
CA THR A 98 -12.55 -6.01 11.72
C THR A 98 -12.49 -5.98 10.20
N MET A 99 -12.33 -7.15 9.56
CA MET A 99 -12.31 -7.30 8.10
C MET A 99 -13.47 -6.56 7.40
N PRO A 100 -14.75 -6.67 7.82
CA PRO A 100 -15.86 -6.02 7.13
C PRO A 100 -15.73 -4.48 7.07
N TYR A 101 -14.97 -3.86 7.98
CA TYR A 101 -14.73 -2.42 7.96
C TYR A 101 -13.96 -1.96 6.72
N MET A 102 -13.18 -2.83 6.08
CA MET A 102 -12.57 -2.52 4.77
C MET A 102 -13.63 -2.19 3.71
N GLY A 103 -14.76 -2.90 3.73
CA GLY A 103 -15.89 -2.62 2.84
C GLY A 103 -16.48 -1.23 3.07
N VAL A 104 -16.49 -0.75 4.31
CA VAL A 104 -16.96 0.60 4.64
C VAL A 104 -16.02 1.66 4.06
N VAL A 105 -14.70 1.49 4.21
CA VAL A 105 -13.70 2.40 3.61
C VAL A 105 -13.86 2.45 2.09
N VAL A 106 -13.99 1.28 1.48
CA VAL A 106 -14.25 1.13 0.04
C VAL A 106 -15.50 1.88 -0.41
N GLU A 107 -16.61 1.69 0.29
CA GLU A 107 -17.90 2.27 -0.09
C GLU A 107 -17.84 3.79 -0.06
N GLU A 108 -17.16 4.37 0.94
CA GLU A 108 -16.98 5.82 1.04
C GLU A 108 -16.02 6.36 -0.04
N MET A 109 -14.98 5.61 -0.40
CA MET A 109 -14.13 5.95 -1.56
C MET A 109 -14.91 5.90 -2.88
N GLU A 110 -15.82 4.94 -3.05
CA GLU A 110 -16.71 4.83 -4.22
C GLU A 110 -17.68 6.01 -4.29
N LYS A 111 -18.30 6.39 -3.17
CA LYS A 111 -19.21 7.55 -3.08
C LYS A 111 -18.53 8.87 -3.49
N ARG A 112 -17.25 9.02 -3.18
CA ARG A 112 -16.42 10.16 -3.62
C ARG A 112 -15.87 10.03 -5.04
N GLY A 113 -16.09 8.90 -5.70
CA GLY A 113 -15.60 8.63 -7.05
C GLY A 113 -14.09 8.46 -7.15
N LEU A 114 -13.41 8.13 -6.04
CA LEU A 114 -11.94 8.01 -5.96
C LEU A 114 -11.41 6.71 -6.59
N ARG A 115 -12.29 5.72 -6.80
CA ARG A 115 -11.98 4.40 -7.39
C ARG A 115 -11.35 4.45 -8.77
N LYS A 116 -11.56 5.54 -9.52
CA LYS A 116 -11.00 5.74 -10.86
C LYS A 116 -9.56 6.26 -10.84
N ASP A 117 -9.15 6.89 -9.74
CA ASP A 117 -7.89 7.61 -9.61
C ASP A 117 -6.89 6.86 -8.71
N VAL A 118 -7.40 6.10 -7.73
CA VAL A 118 -6.58 5.41 -6.71
C VAL A 118 -6.80 3.90 -6.77
N HIS A 119 -5.72 3.13 -6.86
CA HIS A 119 -5.79 1.68 -6.79
C HIS A 119 -5.90 1.20 -5.34
N ILE A 120 -6.80 0.25 -5.06
CA ILE A 120 -7.06 -0.23 -3.71
C ILE A 120 -6.51 -1.64 -3.55
N MET A 121 -5.77 -1.86 -2.47
CA MET A 121 -5.26 -3.17 -2.06
C MET A 121 -5.77 -3.52 -0.65
N CYS A 122 -5.99 -4.80 -0.40
CA CYS A 122 -6.26 -5.30 0.96
C CYS A 122 -5.40 -6.53 1.29
N GLY A 123 -5.12 -6.73 2.58
CA GLY A 123 -4.37 -7.89 3.05
C GLY A 123 -4.55 -8.15 4.55
N GLY A 124 -3.93 -9.23 5.00
CA GLY A 124 -3.95 -9.66 6.40
C GLY A 124 -4.27 -11.16 6.55
N ALA A 125 -3.87 -11.75 7.68
CA ALA A 125 -3.84 -13.21 7.82
C ALA A 125 -5.19 -13.93 7.60
N PRO A 126 -6.35 -13.40 8.04
CA PRO A 126 -7.63 -14.09 7.82
C PRO A 126 -8.27 -13.77 6.46
N LEU A 127 -7.66 -12.89 5.64
CA LEU A 127 -8.22 -12.51 4.34
C LEU A 127 -7.93 -13.57 3.28
N ASN A 128 -8.73 -13.54 2.23
CA ASN A 128 -8.53 -14.31 1.02
C ASN A 128 -9.07 -13.52 -0.20
N GLN A 129 -8.90 -14.07 -1.40
CA GLN A 129 -9.37 -13.43 -2.63
C GLN A 129 -10.90 -13.27 -2.64
N GLU A 130 -11.65 -14.28 -2.18
CA GLU A 130 -13.12 -14.24 -2.13
C GLU A 130 -13.64 -13.05 -1.30
N PHE A 131 -12.99 -12.76 -0.17
CA PHE A 131 -13.34 -11.60 0.65
C PHE A 131 -13.04 -10.30 -0.09
N ALA A 132 -11.86 -10.16 -0.71
CA ALA A 132 -11.50 -8.97 -1.49
C ALA A 132 -12.51 -8.69 -2.61
N ASP A 133 -12.90 -9.74 -3.35
CA ASP A 133 -13.89 -9.67 -4.43
C ASP A 133 -15.27 -9.24 -3.88
N SER A 134 -15.66 -9.76 -2.71
CA SER A 134 -16.95 -9.43 -2.07
C SER A 134 -17.09 -7.96 -1.68
N ILE A 135 -15.97 -7.27 -1.41
CA ILE A 135 -15.92 -5.83 -1.14
C ILE A 135 -15.43 -5.04 -2.35
N GLY A 136 -15.34 -5.65 -3.53
CA GLY A 136 -14.92 -4.98 -4.76
C GLY A 136 -13.50 -4.42 -4.74
N VAL A 137 -12.58 -4.98 -3.93
CA VAL A 137 -11.17 -4.58 -3.91
C VAL A 137 -10.41 -5.35 -4.99
N PRO A 138 -9.76 -4.66 -5.95
CA PRO A 138 -9.17 -5.30 -7.12
C PRO A 138 -7.89 -6.08 -6.85
N ALA A 139 -7.27 -5.92 -5.68
CA ALA A 139 -5.98 -6.52 -5.37
C ALA A 139 -5.91 -7.04 -3.93
N TYR A 140 -5.74 -8.36 -3.79
CA TYR A 140 -5.48 -9.02 -2.52
C TYR A 140 -4.00 -9.39 -2.38
N GLY A 141 -3.35 -8.82 -1.37
CA GLY A 141 -1.97 -9.11 -1.00
C GLY A 141 -1.88 -10.25 0.01
N ARG A 142 -1.61 -11.48 -0.47
CA ARG A 142 -1.46 -12.69 0.39
C ARG A 142 -0.31 -12.62 1.39
N ASP A 143 0.78 -11.95 1.03
CA ASP A 143 1.97 -11.77 1.84
C ASP A 143 2.71 -10.50 1.40
N ALA A 144 3.70 -10.06 2.19
CA ALA A 144 4.36 -8.78 1.97
C ALA A 144 5.16 -8.71 0.66
N ALA A 145 5.82 -9.81 0.27
CA ALA A 145 6.59 -9.86 -0.97
C ALA A 145 5.65 -9.73 -2.17
N ARG A 146 4.59 -10.55 -2.21
CA ARG A 146 3.63 -10.49 -3.32
C ARG A 146 2.89 -9.15 -3.37
N SER A 147 2.60 -8.54 -2.21
CA SER A 147 1.96 -7.22 -2.15
C SER A 147 2.82 -6.14 -2.81
N ALA A 148 4.13 -6.14 -2.55
CA ALA A 148 5.04 -5.18 -3.16
C ALA A 148 5.20 -5.40 -4.67
N GLU A 149 5.32 -6.65 -5.12
CA GLU A 149 5.33 -7.02 -6.54
C GLU A 149 4.05 -6.55 -7.26
N MET A 150 2.88 -6.81 -6.69
CA MET A 150 1.59 -6.40 -7.27
C MET A 150 1.46 -4.89 -7.36
N ALA A 151 1.90 -4.16 -6.35
CA ALA A 151 1.90 -2.70 -6.35
C ALA A 151 2.78 -2.15 -7.47
N GLU A 152 4.00 -2.68 -7.61
CA GLU A 152 4.94 -2.29 -8.67
C GLU A 152 4.41 -2.66 -10.07
N GLU A 153 3.90 -3.88 -10.26
CA GLU A 153 3.27 -4.36 -11.49
C GLU A 153 2.14 -3.41 -11.92
N HIS A 154 1.30 -2.98 -10.97
CA HIS A 154 0.20 -2.06 -11.22
C HIS A 154 0.69 -0.72 -11.78
N VAL A 155 1.60 -0.03 -11.07
CA VAL A 155 2.10 1.29 -11.49
C VAL A 155 2.81 1.21 -12.84
N ARG A 156 3.70 0.23 -13.03
CA ARG A 156 4.42 0.06 -14.30
C ARG A 156 3.47 -0.24 -15.48
N SER A 157 2.33 -0.87 -15.23
CA SER A 157 1.32 -1.09 -16.26
C SER A 157 0.64 0.21 -16.72
N LEU A 158 0.54 1.21 -15.85
CA LEU A 158 0.02 2.54 -16.18
C LEU A 158 1.01 3.33 -17.04
N ASP A 159 2.30 3.26 -16.72
CA ASP A 159 3.35 3.94 -17.50
C ASP A 159 3.44 3.42 -18.93
N LYS A 160 3.36 2.09 -19.12
CA LYS A 160 3.33 1.47 -20.46
C LYS A 160 2.14 1.95 -21.30
N LYS A 161 0.97 2.17 -20.67
CA LYS A 161 -0.22 2.70 -21.34
C LYS A 161 -0.08 4.19 -21.68
N ARG A 162 0.68 4.95 -20.89
CA ARG A 162 0.98 6.38 -21.14
C ARG A 162 2.00 6.58 -22.25
N GLY A 163 3.01 5.71 -22.38
CA GLY A 163 4.04 5.79 -23.43
C GLY A 163 3.61 5.31 -24.83
N HIS A 164 2.38 4.82 -25.00
CA HIS A 164 1.80 4.40 -26.30
C HIS A 164 0.75 5.39 -26.82
N ARG A 165 0.69 6.61 -26.28
CA ARG A 165 -0.18 7.69 -26.75
C ARG A 165 0.64 8.87 -27.26
#